data_AF-A0A1C6GS68-F1
#
_entry.id   AF-A0A1C6GS68-F1
#
_cell.length_a   1.000
_cell.length_b   1.000
_cell.length_c   1.000
_cell.angle_alpha   90.00
_cell.angle_beta   90.00
_cell.angle_gamma   90.00
#
_symmetry.space_group_name_H-M   'P 1'
#
loop_
_entity.id
_entity.type
_entity.pdbx_description
1 polymer ?
#
loop_
_entity_poly.entity_id
_entity_poly.type
_entity_poly.pdbx_seq_one_letter_code
_entity_poly.pdbx_strand_id
1 'polypeptide(L)' 'MYIITAVYKGRRIRRVAFSDFQAFTIIGRLATEGCTDFTMEEREESERWQSNS' A
#
# COMPACT_ATOMS: atom_id res chain seq x y z
N MET A 1 -6.98 -7.64 -0.47
CA MET A 1 -6.44 -6.35 -0.99
C MET A 1 -5.43 -5.81 0.01
N TYR A 2 -4.28 -5.32 -0.42
CA TYR A 2 -3.30 -4.71 0.48
C TYR A 2 -3.32 -3.19 0.35
N ILE A 3 -3.32 -2.50 1.49
CA ILE A 3 -3.05 -1.08 1.58
C ILE A 3 -1.62 -0.92 2.07
N ILE A 4 -0.75 -0.40 1.20
CA ILE A 4 0.66 -0.16 1.51
C ILE A 4 0.81 1.33 1.80
N THR A 5 1.39 1.67 2.95
CA THR A 5 1.80 3.05 3.24
C THR A 5 3.31 3.15 3.38
N ALA A 6 3.86 4.31 3.05
CA ALA A 6 5.27 4.62 3.22
C ALA A 6 5.45 6.14 3.40
N VAL A 7 6.61 6.57 3.86
CA VAL A 7 7.02 7.99 3.92
C VAL A 7 7.96 8.28 2.76
N TYR A 8 7.60 9.26 1.93
CA TYR A 8 8.44 9.80 0.86
C TYR A 8 8.70 11.28 1.13
N LYS A 9 9.96 11.66 1.33
CA LYS A 9 10.38 13.05 1.60
C LYS A 9 9.55 13.71 2.72
N GLY A 10 9.32 12.97 3.81
CA GLY A 10 8.54 13.44 4.97
C GLY A 10 7.02 13.44 4.77
N ARG A 11 6.50 12.92 3.64
CA ARG A 11 5.07 12.82 3.37
C ARG A 11 4.61 11.37 3.32
N ARG A 12 3.53 11.06 4.01
CA ARG A 12 2.93 9.72 3.93
C ARG A 12 2.23 9.54 2.58
N ILE A 13 2.55 8.45 1.90
CA ILE A 13 1.93 8.02 0.65
C ILE A 13 1.18 6.70 0.86
N ARG A 14 0.20 6.44 0.00
CA ARG A 14 -0.62 5.23 0.02
C ARG A 14 -0.66 4.58 -1.36
N ARG A 15 -0.59 3.26 -1.40
CA ARG A 15 -0.75 2.42 -2.60
C ARG A 15 -1.65 1.24 -2.28
N VAL A 16 -2.29 0.73 -3.32
CA VAL A 16 -3.18 -0.43 -3.23
C VAL A 16 -2.58 -1.54 -4.09
N ALA A 17 -2.54 -2.76 -3.54
CA ALA A 17 -2.18 -3.96 -4.29
C ALA A 17 -3.32 -4.97 -4.20
N PHE A 18 -3.57 -5.69 -5.29
CA PHE A 18 -4.61 -6.71 -5.35
C PHE A 18 -4.04 -8.14 -5.30
N SER A 19 -2.72 -8.27 -5.20
CA SER A 19 -2.03 -9.55 -5.02
C SER A 19 -0.69 -9.36 -4.33
N ASP A 20 -0.14 -10.45 -3.78
CA ASP A 20 1.19 -10.47 -3.15
C ASP A 20 2.28 -10.02 -4.12
N PHE A 21 2.21 -10.45 -5.37
CA PHE A 21 3.18 -10.07 -6.39
C PHE A 21 3.14 -8.55 -6.69
N GLN A 22 1.94 -7.96 -6.73
CA GLN A 22 1.81 -6.51 -6.84
C GLN A 22 2.36 -5.80 -5.61
N ALA A 23 2.07 -6.31 -4.41
CA ALA A 23 2.57 -5.72 -3.17
C ALA A 23 4.10 -5.73 -3.12
N PHE A 24 4.71 -6.87 -3.47
CA PHE A 24 6.16 -7.02 -3.59
C PHE A 24 6.77 -6.00 -4.58
N THR A 25 6.17 -5.91 -5.78
CA THR A 25 6.64 -4.99 -6.82
C THR A 25 6.53 -3.53 -6.38
N ILE A 26 5.43 -3.14 -5.73
CA ILE A 26 5.21 -1.79 -5.21
C ILE A 26 6.24 -1.46 -4.14
N ILE A 27 6.43 -2.33 -3.15
CA ILE A 27 7.37 -2.11 -2.05
C ILE A 27 8.80 -1.98 -2.59
N GLY A 28 9.22 -2.88 -3.51
CA GLY A 28 10.54 -2.83 -4.13
C GLY A 28 10.78 -1.50 -4.85
N ARG A 29 9.82 -1.05 -5.66
CA ARG A 29 9.90 0.23 -6.36
C ARG A 29 9.99 1.41 -5.38
N LEU A 30 9.14 1.44 -4.37
CA LEU A 30 9.13 2.51 -3.38
C LEU A 30 10.45 2.58 -2.59
N ALA A 31 11.03 1.42 -2.27
CA ALA A 31 12.34 1.35 -1.62
C ALA A 31 13.44 1.93 -2.53
N THR A 32 13.46 1.59 -3.83
CA THR A 32 14.39 2.18 -4.81
C THR A 32 14.20 3.70 -4.95
N GLU A 33 12.97 4.19 -4.83
CA GLU A 33 12.65 5.64 -4.86
C GLU A 33 13.04 6.37 -3.56
N GLY A 34 13.50 5.65 -2.53
CA GLY A 34 13.92 6.22 -1.25
C GLY A 34 12.78 6.43 -0.24
N CYS A 35 11.68 5.68 -0.37
CA CYS A 35 10.64 5.66 0.66
C CYS A 35 11.09 4.87 1.89
N THR A 36 10.56 5.25 3.05
CA THR A 36 10.84 4.62 4.35
C THR A 36 9.55 4.37 5.14
N ASP A 37 9.64 3.77 6.34
CA ASP A 37 8.51 3.56 7.25
C ASP A 37 7.31 2.85 6.59
N PHE A 38 7.59 1.67 6.03
CA PHE A 38 6.60 0.88 5.30
C PHE A 38 5.64 0.19 6.25
N THR A 39 4.34 0.30 5.95
CA THR A 39 3.30 -0.53 6.54
C THR A 39 2.47 -1.19 5.45
N MET A 40 1.90 -2.35 5.76
CA MET A 40 0.99 -3.07 4.88
C MET A 40 -0.17 -3.61 5.69
N GLU A 41 -1.39 -3.27 5.29
CA GLU A 41 -2.63 -3.78 5.88
C GLU A 41 -3.34 -4.65 4.84
N GLU A 42 -3.69 -5.87 5.23
CA GLU A 42 -4.61 -6.70 4.45
C GLU A 42 -6.06 -6.31 4.74
N ARG A 43 -6.83 -6.16 3.67
CA ARG A 43 -8.24 -5.78 3.66
C ARG A 43 -9.01 -6.82 2.85
N GLU A 44 -10.15 -7.25 3.38
CA GLU A 44 -11.08 -8.10 2.63
C GLU A 44 -11.71 -7.29 1.48
N GLU A 45 -11.99 -7.94 0.35
CA GLU A 45 -12.64 -7.30 -0.80
C GLU A 45 -14.07 -6.83 -0.48
N SER A 46 -14.69 -7.42 0.54
CA SER A 46 -16.00 -7.08 1.10
C SER A 46 -16.05 -5.65 1.70
N GLU A 47 -14.92 -5.11 2.18
CA GLU A 47 -14.85 -3.75 2.73
C GLU A 47 -14.93 -2.65 1.67
N ARG A 48 -14.79 -3.01 0.38
CA ARG A 48 -14.86 -2.09 -0.77
C ARG A 48 -16.21 -1.37 -0.89
N TRP A 49 -17.28 -1.95 -0.34
CA TRP A 49 -18.66 -1.45 -0.48
C TRP A 49 -19.22 -0.79 0.77
N GLN A 50 -18.55 -0.86 1.92
CA GLN A 50 -19.07 -0.29 3.19
C GLN A 50 -18.66 1.19 3.42
N SER A 51 -17.81 1.76 2.57
CA SER A 51 -17.42 3.18 2.67
C SER A 51 -18.28 4.12 1.81
N ASN A 52 -19.38 3.62 1.21
CA ASN A 52 -20.22 4.36 0.27
C ASN A 52 -21.74 4.25 0.56
N SER A 53 -22.12 3.85 1.78
CA SER A 53 -23.51 3.82 2.27
C SER A 53 -23.75 4.85 3.36
#